data_AF-Q7S2Q3-F1
#
_entry.id   AF-Q7S2Q3-F1
#
_cell.length_a   1.000
_cell.length_b   1.000
_cell.length_c   1.000
_cell.angle_alpha   90.00
_cell.angle_beta   90.00
_cell.angle_gamma   90.00
#
_symmetry.space_group_name_H-M   'P 1'
#
loop_
_entity.id
_entity.type
_entity.pdbx_description
1 polymer ?
#
loop_
_entity_poly.entity_id
_entity_poly.type
_entity_poly.pdbx_seq_one_letter_code
_entity_poly.pdbx_strand_id
1 'polypeptide(L)'
;MSNMDTTQHEREPAPSYRQSFDTLAHIPADPNSSEFRASRIDNFWIKVFPPTPKCYICQDKPEAANLLSRPGCDHKICGKCLIKIFERAVNDKKCMPPSFCSHGEVSPDMAPGLFDDVFLAQWNEKYFEYLEQTVST
;
A
#
# COMPACT_ATOMS: atom_id res chain seq x y z
N MET A 1 -40.76 -43.99 47.67
CA MET A 1 -39.84 -45.14 47.44
C MET A 1 -39.79 -45.35 45.95
N SER A 2 -38.89 -44.63 45.27
CA SER A 2 -37.56 -45.11 44.88
C SER A 2 -37.66 -45.77 43.50
N ASN A 3 -37.27 -45.04 42.46
CA ASN A 3 -36.47 -45.56 41.36
C ASN A 3 -35.69 -44.36 40.79
N MET A 4 -34.36 -44.45 40.89
CA MET A 4 -33.40 -43.41 40.55
C MET A 4 -33.29 -43.29 39.03
N ASP A 5 -33.41 -42.06 38.55
CA ASP A 5 -33.09 -41.65 37.19
C ASP A 5 -31.57 -41.59 37.04
N THR A 6 -31.01 -42.29 36.05
CA THR A 6 -29.66 -42.02 35.55
C THR A 6 -29.70 -42.19 34.03
N THR A 7 -30.32 -41.21 33.38
CA THR A 7 -30.15 -41.00 31.95
C THR A 7 -28.90 -40.15 31.75
N GLN A 8 -27.79 -40.78 31.38
CA GLN A 8 -26.59 -40.08 30.93
C GLN A 8 -26.90 -39.41 29.59
N HIS A 9 -26.81 -38.08 29.58
CA HIS A 9 -26.87 -37.26 28.37
C HIS A 9 -25.49 -37.33 27.70
N GLU A 10 -25.31 -38.26 26.76
CA GLU A 10 -24.10 -38.32 25.94
C GLU A 10 -24.13 -37.19 24.91
N ARG A 11 -23.12 -36.30 25.00
CA ARG A 11 -22.87 -35.22 24.05
C ARG A 11 -22.39 -35.82 22.73
N GLU A 12 -23.10 -35.53 21.64
CA GLU A 12 -22.65 -35.87 20.29
C GLU A 12 -21.28 -35.23 19.99
N PRO A 13 -20.30 -35.98 19.47
CA PRO A 13 -19.04 -35.42 19.02
C PRO A 13 -19.21 -34.69 17.67
N ALA A 14 -18.65 -33.49 17.60
CA ALA A 14 -18.60 -32.68 16.38
C ALA A 14 -17.87 -33.44 15.24
N PRO A 15 -18.36 -33.36 13.98
CA PRO A 15 -17.74 -34.07 12.87
C PRO A 15 -16.35 -33.48 12.56
N SER A 16 -15.32 -34.25 12.90
CA SER A 16 -13.93 -34.03 12.47
C SER A 16 -13.83 -34.34 10.97
N TYR A 17 -13.91 -33.30 10.14
CA TYR A 17 -13.61 -33.37 8.72
C TYR A 17 -12.10 -33.58 8.50
N ARG A 18 -11.66 -34.83 8.53
CA ARG A 18 -10.35 -35.24 8.01
C ARG A 18 -10.54 -35.65 6.56
N GLN A 19 -10.09 -34.79 5.64
CA GLN A 19 -10.10 -35.05 4.20
C GLN A 19 -9.19 -36.25 3.87
N SER A 20 -9.79 -37.37 3.49
CA SER A 20 -9.15 -38.42 2.70
C SER A 20 -9.15 -37.99 1.22
N PHE A 21 -7.97 -37.80 0.63
CA PHE A 21 -7.77 -37.25 -0.72
C PHE A 21 -7.58 -38.32 -1.81
N ASP A 22 -8.04 -39.54 -1.60
CA ASP A 22 -7.94 -40.60 -2.62
C ASP A 22 -9.33 -41.04 -3.03
N THR A 23 -9.89 -40.45 -4.10
CA THR A 23 -10.80 -41.10 -5.06
C THR A 23 -11.11 -40.12 -6.21
N LEU A 24 -10.44 -40.36 -7.37
CA LEU A 24 -10.92 -40.23 -8.76
C LEU A 24 -11.38 -38.83 -9.26
N ALA A 25 -11.16 -38.39 -10.50
CA ALA A 25 -10.47 -38.91 -11.67
C ALA A 25 -10.71 -37.86 -12.78
N HIS A 26 -9.63 -37.48 -13.48
CA HIS A 26 -9.65 -37.05 -14.89
C HIS A 26 -10.28 -35.68 -15.20
N ILE A 27 -9.59 -34.62 -14.78
CA ILE A 27 -9.54 -33.42 -15.62
C ILE A 27 -8.41 -33.69 -16.64
N PRO A 28 -8.66 -33.67 -17.96
CA PRO A 28 -7.59 -33.76 -18.92
C PRO A 28 -6.65 -32.59 -18.65
N ALA A 29 -5.42 -32.89 -18.24
CA ALA A 29 -4.38 -31.89 -18.12
C ALA A 29 -4.09 -31.41 -19.53
N ASP A 30 -4.65 -30.25 -19.89
CA ASP A 30 -4.22 -29.52 -21.05
C ASP A 30 -2.77 -29.08 -20.77
N PRO A 31 -1.76 -29.61 -21.49
CA PRO A 31 -0.37 -29.25 -21.26
C PRO A 31 -0.07 -27.76 -21.52
N ASN A 32 -1.07 -27.00 -21.98
CA ASN A 32 -0.98 -25.56 -22.23
C ASN A 32 -1.74 -24.68 -21.21
N SER A 33 -2.29 -25.24 -20.12
CA SER A 33 -2.91 -24.42 -19.07
C SER A 33 -1.84 -23.88 -18.12
N SER A 34 -1.49 -22.60 -18.29
CA SER A 34 -0.47 -21.88 -17.53
C SER A 34 -0.82 -21.61 -16.06
N GLU A 35 -2.00 -22.02 -15.59
CA GLU A 35 -2.56 -21.46 -14.37
C GLU A 35 -2.32 -22.26 -13.07
N PHE A 36 -1.77 -23.48 -13.12
CA PHE A 36 -1.80 -24.37 -11.93
C PHE A 36 -0.45 -24.84 -11.34
N ARG A 37 0.70 -24.24 -11.72
CA ARG A 37 2.02 -24.64 -11.15
C ARG A 37 2.79 -23.56 -10.37
N ALA A 38 2.19 -22.38 -10.12
CA ALA A 38 2.96 -21.24 -9.63
C ALA A 38 3.04 -21.12 -8.09
N SER A 39 2.05 -21.61 -7.34
CA SER A 39 1.82 -21.16 -5.94
C SER A 39 2.86 -21.51 -4.85
N ARG A 40 3.97 -22.21 -5.14
CA ARG A 40 5.01 -22.50 -4.12
C ARG A 40 6.39 -21.93 -4.44
N ILE A 41 6.63 -21.50 -5.68
CA ILE A 41 7.92 -20.95 -6.15
C ILE A 41 7.86 -19.42 -6.24
N ASP A 42 6.66 -18.85 -6.41
CA ASP A 42 6.44 -17.41 -6.64
C ASP A 42 6.90 -16.50 -5.50
N ASN A 43 6.80 -16.96 -4.25
CA ASN A 43 7.17 -16.14 -3.08
C ASN A 43 8.69 -16.01 -2.89
N PHE A 44 9.50 -16.91 -3.48
CA PHE A 44 10.95 -16.81 -3.39
C PHE A 44 11.49 -15.74 -4.36
N TRP A 45 11.01 -15.74 -5.61
CA TRP A 45 11.47 -14.79 -6.62
C TRP A 45 11.17 -13.34 -6.26
N ILE A 46 10.01 -13.06 -5.67
CA ILE A 46 9.66 -11.71 -5.18
C ILE A 46 10.57 -11.27 -4.03
N LYS A 47 11.02 -12.19 -3.18
CA LYS A 47 11.96 -11.89 -2.09
C LYS A 47 13.40 -11.65 -2.58
N VAL A 48 13.83 -12.35 -3.62
CA VAL A 48 15.19 -12.23 -4.16
C VAL A 48 15.30 -11.07 -5.16
N PHE A 49 14.24 -10.81 -5.92
CA PHE A 49 14.17 -9.72 -6.91
C PHE A 49 12.88 -8.93 -6.68
N PRO A 50 12.87 -7.98 -5.72
CA PRO A 50 11.69 -7.15 -5.53
C PRO A 50 11.39 -6.39 -6.82
N PRO A 51 10.11 -6.29 -7.21
CA PRO A 51 9.73 -5.54 -8.40
C PRO A 51 10.20 -4.09 -8.25
N THR A 52 10.63 -3.49 -9.36
CA THR A 52 11.09 -2.11 -9.33
C THR A 52 9.97 -1.20 -8.84
N PRO A 53 10.24 -0.35 -7.82
CA PRO A 53 9.22 0.56 -7.32
C PRO A 53 8.79 1.51 -8.45
N LYS A 54 7.50 1.81 -8.49
CA LYS A 54 6.90 2.74 -9.45
C LYS A 54 6.56 4.05 -8.76
N CYS A 55 6.53 5.14 -9.53
CA CYS A 55 5.97 6.38 -9.04
C CYS A 55 4.47 6.21 -8.74
N TYR A 56 4.03 6.60 -7.55
CA TYR A 56 2.64 6.50 -7.13
C TYR A 56 1.67 7.30 -8.02
N ILE A 57 2.16 8.41 -8.60
CA ILE A 57 1.32 9.35 -9.37
C ILE A 57 1.30 9.00 -10.86
N CYS A 58 2.46 8.98 -11.52
CA CYS A 58 2.50 8.73 -12.96
C CYS A 58 2.61 7.24 -13.32
N GLN A 59 2.85 6.36 -12.34
CA GLN A 59 3.05 4.91 -12.53
C GLN A 59 4.24 4.53 -13.43
N ASP A 60 5.03 5.51 -13.86
CA ASP A 60 6.27 5.27 -14.57
C ASP A 60 7.27 4.51 -13.69
N LYS A 61 8.20 3.83 -14.36
CA LYS A 61 9.35 3.13 -13.76
C LYS A 61 10.62 3.97 -13.95
N PRO A 62 10.78 5.08 -13.22
CA PRO A 62 12.09 5.74 -13.17
C PRO A 62 13.09 4.83 -12.47
N GLU A 63 14.38 5.14 -12.61
CA GLU A 63 15.41 4.48 -11.81
C GLU A 63 15.10 4.62 -10.32
N ALA A 64 15.30 3.55 -9.55
CA ALA A 64 14.95 3.53 -8.13
C ALA A 64 15.65 4.64 -7.31
N ALA A 65 16.83 5.08 -7.75
CA ALA A 65 17.57 6.19 -7.15
C ALA A 65 16.85 7.55 -7.27
N ASN A 66 15.99 7.71 -8.29
CA ASN A 66 15.24 8.94 -8.55
C ASN A 66 13.84 8.96 -7.92
N LEU A 67 13.52 7.93 -7.11
CA LEU A 67 12.29 7.82 -6.37
C LEU A 67 12.50 8.21 -4.92
N LEU A 68 11.70 9.17 -4.48
CA LEU A 68 11.68 9.64 -3.11
C LEU A 68 10.68 8.80 -2.33
N SER A 69 11.13 8.30 -1.18
CA SER A 69 10.25 7.58 -0.25
C SER A 69 9.51 8.57 0.61
N ARG A 70 8.21 8.37 0.74
CA ARG A 70 7.47 9.06 1.79
C ARG A 70 7.86 8.51 3.16
N PRO A 71 8.12 9.35 4.17
CA PRO A 71 8.21 8.89 5.56
C PRO A 71 6.85 8.33 6.03
N GLY A 72 6.86 7.15 6.65
CA GLY A 72 5.66 6.56 7.26
C GLY A 72 4.69 5.81 6.31
N CYS A 73 4.99 5.72 5.01
CA CYS A 73 4.31 4.78 4.11
C CYS A 73 5.24 4.24 3.03
N ASP A 74 4.80 3.22 2.29
CA ASP A 74 5.59 2.53 1.27
C ASP A 74 5.66 3.30 -0.07
N HIS A 75 4.82 4.32 -0.25
CA HIS A 75 4.68 5.00 -1.53
C HIS A 75 5.97 5.72 -1.93
N LYS A 76 6.34 5.52 -3.20
CA LYS A 76 7.45 6.17 -3.87
C LYS A 76 6.94 7.18 -4.88
N ILE A 77 7.62 8.32 -5.00
CA ILE A 77 7.27 9.36 -5.97
C ILE A 77 8.51 9.86 -6.71
N CYS A 78 8.39 10.11 -8.01
CA CYS A 78 9.50 10.69 -8.78
C CYS A 78 9.59 12.20 -8.55
N GLY A 79 10.80 12.77 -8.68
CA GLY A 79 11.01 14.21 -8.49
C GLY A 79 10.11 15.09 -9.37
N LYS A 80 9.86 14.68 -10.62
CA LYS A 80 8.96 15.41 -11.55
C LYS A 80 7.52 15.49 -11.03
N CYS A 81 7.00 14.40 -10.46
CA CYS A 81 5.65 14.39 -9.89
C CYS A 81 5.61 15.16 -8.57
N LEU A 82 6.67 15.09 -7.77
CA LEU A 82 6.75 15.84 -6.53
C LEU A 82 6.75 17.36 -6.79
N ILE A 83 7.57 17.83 -7.74
CA ILE A 83 7.59 19.25 -8.15
C ILE A 83 6.20 19.72 -8.55
N LYS A 84 5.50 18.99 -9.43
CA LYS A 84 4.15 19.37 -9.89
C LYS A 84 3.12 19.49 -8.77
N ILE A 85 3.21 18.65 -7.75
CA ILE A 85 2.32 18.75 -6.58
C ILE A 85 2.57 20.05 -5.83
N PHE A 86 3.84 20.35 -5.58
CA PHE A 86 4.25 21.56 -4.87
C PHE A 86 3.91 22.83 -5.65
N GLU A 87 4.18 22.86 -6.96
CA GLU A 87 3.75 23.94 -7.86
C GLU A 87 2.24 24.13 -7.81
N ARG A 88 1.45 23.04 -7.83
CA ARG A 88 0.01 23.12 -7.73
C ARG A 88 -0.45 23.69 -6.39
N ALA A 89 0.18 23.30 -5.29
CA ALA A 89 -0.13 23.82 -3.96
C ALA A 89 0.22 25.30 -3.81
N VAL A 90 1.32 25.78 -4.40
CA VAL A 90 1.69 27.20 -4.42
C VAL A 90 0.69 28.04 -5.23
N ASN A 91 0.18 27.49 -6.34
CA ASN A 91 -0.76 28.18 -7.23
C ASN A 91 -2.23 28.12 -6.77
N ASP A 92 -2.64 27.06 -6.09
CA ASP A 92 -4.02 26.86 -5.62
C ASP A 92 -4.05 26.54 -4.13
N LYS A 93 -4.61 27.47 -3.35
CA LYS A 93 -4.73 27.36 -1.90
C LYS A 93 -5.56 26.16 -1.45
N LYS A 94 -6.46 25.63 -2.29
CA LYS A 94 -7.23 24.41 -1.98
C LYS A 94 -6.38 23.14 -2.01
N CYS A 95 -5.21 23.21 -2.65
CA CYS A 95 -4.25 22.13 -2.73
C CYS A 95 -3.17 22.22 -1.63
N MET A 96 -3.21 23.26 -0.78
CA MET A 96 -2.42 23.35 0.44
C MET A 96 -3.18 22.67 1.59
N PRO A 97 -2.54 21.76 2.34
CA PRO A 97 -1.17 21.26 2.19
C PRO A 97 -1.10 20.12 1.15
N PRO A 98 0.02 20.01 0.41
CA PRO A 98 0.21 18.96 -0.58
C PRO A 98 0.23 17.61 0.11
N SER A 99 -0.56 16.68 -0.43
CA SER A 99 -0.58 15.29 -0.04
C SER A 99 -0.79 14.42 -1.27
N PHE A 100 -0.20 13.23 -1.28
CA PHE A 100 -0.43 12.23 -2.31
C PHE A 100 -0.92 10.90 -1.75
N CYS A 101 -1.03 10.75 -0.43
CA CYS A 101 -1.71 9.62 0.18
C CYS A 101 -2.27 10.05 1.54
N SER A 102 -3.09 9.20 2.14
CA SER A 102 -3.76 9.42 3.43
C SER A 102 -2.82 9.48 4.63
N HIS A 103 -1.52 9.21 4.47
CA HIS A 103 -0.55 9.20 5.56
C HIS A 103 -0.06 10.60 5.97
N GLY A 104 -0.76 11.67 5.57
CA GLY A 104 -0.53 13.05 5.99
C GLY A 104 -0.03 14.00 4.90
N GLU A 105 0.56 15.10 5.33
CA GLU A 105 1.12 16.16 4.49
C GLU A 105 2.53 15.83 3.99
N VAL A 106 2.99 16.61 3.01
CA VAL A 106 4.31 16.48 2.40
C VAL A 106 5.08 17.79 2.55
N SER A 107 6.27 17.74 3.15
CA SER A 107 7.19 18.89 3.26
C SER A 107 8.27 18.85 2.18
N PRO A 108 8.76 20.01 1.68
CA PRO A 108 9.94 20.06 0.81
C PRO A 108 11.18 19.36 1.41
N ASP A 109 11.26 19.26 2.74
CA ASP A 109 12.37 18.60 3.45
C ASP A 109 12.56 17.13 3.07
N MET A 110 11.53 16.47 2.53
CA MET A 110 11.64 15.09 2.06
C MET A 110 12.55 14.94 0.83
N ALA A 111 12.86 16.04 0.15
CA ALA A 111 13.55 16.07 -1.14
C ALA A 111 14.62 17.17 -1.16
N PRO A 112 15.68 17.06 -0.35
CA PRO A 112 16.73 18.07 -0.29
C PRO A 112 17.38 18.23 -1.67
N GLY A 113 17.52 19.48 -2.13
CA GLY A 113 18.09 19.82 -3.43
C GLY A 113 17.16 19.63 -4.63
N LEU A 114 15.90 19.23 -4.43
CA LEU A 114 14.92 19.17 -5.51
C LEU A 114 14.34 20.56 -5.86
N PHE A 115 14.22 21.43 -4.85
CA PHE A 115 13.69 22.78 -4.96
C PHE A 115 14.82 23.79 -4.79
N ASP A 116 14.76 24.90 -5.54
CA ASP A 116 15.69 26.02 -5.38
C ASP A 116 15.26 26.93 -4.22
N ASP A 117 16.19 27.78 -3.75
CA ASP A 117 15.96 28.67 -2.61
C ASP A 117 14.81 29.67 -2.88
N VAL A 118 14.63 30.05 -4.15
CA VAL A 118 13.54 30.95 -4.58
C VAL A 118 12.19 30.27 -4.39
N PHE A 119 12.04 29.03 -4.85
CA PHE A 119 10.83 28.25 -4.67
C PHE A 119 10.55 27.98 -3.19
N LEU A 120 11.58 27.65 -2.41
CA LEU A 120 11.44 27.39 -0.97
C LEU A 120 10.95 28.63 -0.21
N ALA A 121 11.44 29.83 -0.57
CA ALA A 121 10.95 31.08 0.01
C ALA A 121 9.46 31.32 -0.32
N GLN A 122 9.07 31.16 -1.59
CA GLN A 122 7.68 31.30 -2.03
C GLN A 122 6.76 30.27 -1.37
N TRP A 123 7.23 29.03 -1.25
CA TRP A 123 6.53 27.96 -0.56
C TRP A 123 6.25 28.33 0.90
N ASN A 124 7.26 28.81 1.63
CA ASN A 124 7.13 29.17 3.04
C ASN A 124 6.12 30.31 3.24
N GLU A 125 6.14 31.33 2.38
CA GLU A 125 5.15 32.41 2.40
C GLU A 125 3.72 31.85 2.23
N LYS A 126 3.51 31.01 1.21
CA LYS A 126 2.18 30.44 0.93
C LYS A 126 1.70 29.45 1.99
N TYR A 127 2.61 28.67 2.56
CA TYR A 127 2.29 27.75 3.63
C TYR A 127 1.92 28.52 4.91
N PHE A 128 2.63 29.60 5.22
CA PHE A 128 2.31 30.47 6.35
C PHE A 128 0.94 31.15 6.18
N GLU A 129 0.65 31.72 5.01
CA GLU A 129 -0.67 32.26 4.69
C GLU A 129 -1.79 31.22 4.83
N TYR A 130 -1.51 29.94 4.52
CA TYR A 130 -2.46 28.85 4.72
C TYR A 130 -2.71 28.60 6.21
N LEU A 131 -1.65 28.50 7.02
CA LEU A 131 -1.75 28.28 8.47
C LEU A 131 -2.50 29.42 9.18
N GLU A 132 -2.26 30.68 8.83
CA GLU A 132 -2.97 31.81 9.44
C GLU A 132 -4.49 31.73 9.21
N GLN A 133 -4.91 31.25 8.05
CA GLN A 133 -6.33 31.11 7.72
C GLN A 133 -6.99 29.93 8.42
N THR A 134 -6.26 28.82 8.62
CA THR A 134 -6.81 27.64 9.29
C THR A 134 -6.91 27.80 10.80
N VAL A 135 -6.05 28.61 11.42
CA VAL A 135 -6.06 28.86 12.88
C VAL A 135 -7.11 29.90 13.28
N SER A 136 -7.59 30.72 12.33
CA SER A 136 -8.61 31.75 12.58
C SER A 136 -10.07 31.25 12.51
N THR A 137 -10.29 29.95 12.28
CA THR A 137 -11.61 29.31 12.15
C THR A 137 -11.89 28.39 13.34
#